data_AF-A2GPJ2-F1
#
_entry.id   AF-A2GPJ2-F1
#
_cell.length_a   1.000
_cell.length_b   1.000
_cell.length_c   1.000
_cell.angle_alpha   90.00
_cell.angle_beta   90.00
_cell.angle_gamma   90.00
#
_symmetry.space_group_name_H-M   'P 1'
#
loop_
_entity.id
_entity.type
_entity.pdbx_description
1 polymer ?
#
loop_
_entity_poly.entity_id
_entity_poly.type
_entity_poly.pdbx_seq_one_letter_code
_entity_poly.pdbx_strand_id
1 'polypeptide(L)'
;MIDEDSYLKIHKSILPSPQTKNKFRTKLIKYNIIDRPETEDERDIYDELKTLPGRVRVHYCDDNETYQMFCQGHRVEWVSWVSPISAQLLMNPNCKIQLIEVDATFPIVDYILIVPQIVIYNTGIPMGFYVGPSENAEAYKLFFASLEKSGVTIERIREIPFLGDLGTGIKKFAKDKELIIWACIRHVLNLLSEGSMVDGMIEDTIRAIRQEDYEAKAIQYTQLLEEWHNEGAISSNAIQKYNKFCINKKGKFCLCFRECLIGPSNHAESFHLQYQKILEKFSAGKFDFKLMIHLLSDYIMQREKDVPKIVNTNVSRELSNQKKYAKQLLNVHPTCGQWCIDQELILKSKFGVKFPCIHEIKKDTTISQLTLPPCIGLFEIERNEAQNQFK
;
A
#
# COMPACT_ATOMS: atom_id res chain seq x y z
N MET A 1 14.72 13.23 -41.96
CA MET A 1 16.17 13.03 -41.74
C MET A 1 16.48 13.55 -40.35
N ILE A 2 16.82 12.61 -39.44
CA ILE A 2 17.35 12.79 -38.08
C ILE A 2 16.29 13.38 -37.09
N ASP A 3 15.99 12.79 -35.92
CA ASP A 3 16.88 12.08 -34.99
C ASP A 3 16.16 10.90 -34.28
N GLU A 4 16.71 9.70 -34.44
CA GLU A 4 16.41 8.49 -33.69
C GLU A 4 17.40 8.41 -32.51
N ASP A 5 17.07 8.99 -31.36
CA ASP A 5 17.76 8.70 -30.10
C ASP A 5 16.92 9.14 -28.89
N SER A 6 15.99 8.26 -28.49
CA SER A 6 15.26 8.35 -27.23
C SER A 6 15.59 7.15 -26.33
N TYR A 7 16.88 6.86 -26.17
CA TYR A 7 17.36 5.87 -25.20
C TYR A 7 17.71 6.52 -23.86
N LEU A 8 17.15 5.97 -22.78
CA LEU A 8 17.61 6.02 -21.38
C LEU A 8 18.39 7.28 -20.94
N LYS A 9 17.71 8.32 -20.43
CA LYS A 9 18.39 9.39 -19.68
C LYS A 9 18.62 8.99 -18.22
N ILE A 10 19.81 8.47 -17.92
CA ILE A 10 20.33 8.27 -16.56
C ILE A 10 20.78 9.63 -16.01
N HIS A 11 20.02 10.20 -15.07
CA HIS A 11 20.36 11.49 -14.45
C HIS A 11 21.21 11.30 -13.17
N LYS A 12 22.42 11.86 -13.18
CA LYS A 12 23.29 12.10 -12.00
C LYS A 12 22.58 13.02 -11.01
N SER A 13 22.57 12.66 -9.73
CA SER A 13 22.31 13.60 -8.63
C SER A 13 23.45 13.54 -7.63
N ILE A 14 24.09 14.70 -7.39
CA ILE A 14 25.08 14.89 -6.33
C ILE A 14 24.32 15.41 -5.13
N LEU A 15 24.40 14.73 -3.98
CA LEU A 15 23.94 15.25 -2.69
C LEU A 15 25.15 15.60 -1.80
N PRO A 16 25.11 16.71 -1.04
CA PRO A 16 26.17 17.06 -0.10
C PRO A 16 26.02 16.27 1.22
N SER A 17 27.14 15.78 1.75
CA SER A 17 27.20 15.02 3.00
C SER A 17 27.10 15.91 4.25
N PRO A 18 26.31 15.55 5.28
CA PRO A 18 26.53 16.06 6.63
C PRO A 18 27.67 15.27 7.31
N GLN A 19 28.67 15.99 7.80
CA GLN A 19 29.88 15.43 8.39
C GLN A 19 29.66 14.77 9.77
N THR A 20 30.48 13.75 10.02
CA THR A 20 30.98 13.20 11.31
C THR A 20 30.02 12.32 12.14
N LYS A 21 30.30 11.06 12.50
CA LYS A 21 31.53 10.22 12.71
C LYS A 21 31.11 8.72 12.66
N ASN A 22 31.87 7.71 12.24
CA ASN A 22 33.18 7.59 11.59
C ASN A 22 33.37 6.12 11.13
N LYS A 23 34.27 5.92 10.14
CA LYS A 23 34.70 4.68 9.47
C LYS A 23 33.85 4.14 8.32
N PHE A 24 33.70 4.95 7.26
CA PHE A 24 33.86 4.43 5.91
C PHE A 24 35.00 5.19 5.22
N ARG A 25 35.99 4.44 4.76
CA ARG A 25 37.13 4.97 3.99
C ARG A 25 36.60 5.39 2.62
N THR A 26 36.68 6.68 2.37
CA THR A 26 36.43 7.30 1.06
C THR A 26 37.49 6.83 0.06
N LYS A 27 37.06 6.11 -0.97
CA LYS A 27 37.72 6.14 -2.28
C LYS A 27 36.62 6.28 -3.32
N LEU A 28 36.64 7.41 -4.04
CA LEU A 28 35.87 7.58 -5.27
C LEU A 28 36.19 6.42 -6.22
N ILE A 29 35.22 5.55 -6.48
CA ILE A 29 35.35 4.55 -7.54
C ILE A 29 34.70 5.12 -8.80
N LYS A 30 35.48 5.08 -9.87
CA LYS A 30 35.14 5.55 -11.22
C LYS A 30 34.02 4.68 -11.81
N TYR A 31 33.04 5.33 -12.43
CA TYR A 31 32.12 4.69 -13.36
C TYR A 31 32.89 4.30 -14.62
N ASN A 32 33.12 3.01 -14.84
CA ASN A 32 33.65 2.51 -16.11
C ASN A 32 32.54 1.79 -16.88
N ILE A 33 32.48 2.05 -18.19
CA ILE A 33 31.83 1.20 -19.18
C ILE A 33 32.86 0.11 -19.50
N ILE A 34 32.52 -1.17 -19.29
CA ILE A 34 33.36 -2.31 -19.69
C ILE A 34 32.46 -3.39 -20.30
N ASP A 35 32.96 -4.00 -21.37
CA ASP A 35 32.32 -5.02 -22.20
C ASP A 35 31.86 -6.26 -21.43
N ARG A 36 30.78 -6.86 -21.97
CA ARG A 36 30.03 -8.02 -21.46
C ARG A 36 30.90 -9.15 -20.88
N PRO A 37 30.50 -9.76 -19.76
CA PRO A 37 30.87 -11.14 -19.46
C PRO A 37 29.97 -12.10 -20.26
N GLU A 38 30.60 -13.04 -20.96
CA GLU A 38 29.95 -14.18 -21.63
C GLU A 38 29.57 -15.27 -20.63
N THR A 39 28.55 -15.06 -19.80
CA THR A 39 27.80 -16.15 -19.15
C THR A 39 26.41 -15.62 -18.74
N GLU A 40 25.33 -16.29 -19.16
CA GLU A 40 23.99 -16.07 -18.60
C GLU A 40 23.98 -16.52 -17.14
N ASP A 41 24.27 -15.61 -16.22
CA ASP A 41 24.03 -15.83 -14.80
C ASP A 41 22.52 -15.68 -14.55
N GLU A 42 21.85 -16.73 -14.07
CA GLU A 42 20.42 -16.69 -13.70
C GLU A 42 20.11 -15.62 -12.63
N ARG A 43 21.15 -15.10 -11.96
CA ARG A 43 21.04 -13.99 -11.00
C ARG A 43 21.16 -12.61 -11.66
N ASP A 44 21.53 -12.52 -12.94
CA ASP A 44 21.59 -11.25 -13.67
C ASP A 44 20.20 -10.83 -14.15
N ILE A 45 19.65 -9.81 -13.49
CA ILE A 45 18.29 -9.34 -13.75
C ILE A 45 18.20 -8.30 -14.87
N TYR A 46 19.31 -7.94 -15.53
CA TYR A 46 19.33 -6.86 -16.53
C TYR A 46 18.30 -7.08 -17.64
N ASP A 47 18.18 -8.30 -18.13
CA ASP A 47 17.27 -8.63 -19.22
C ASP A 47 15.79 -8.49 -18.86
N GLU A 48 15.42 -8.70 -17.60
CA GLU A 48 14.05 -8.45 -17.16
C GLU A 48 13.84 -6.95 -16.97
N LEU A 49 14.76 -6.29 -16.26
CA LEU A 49 14.69 -4.86 -15.98
C LEU A 49 14.59 -3.99 -17.24
N LYS A 50 15.33 -4.33 -18.31
CA LYS A 50 15.31 -3.56 -19.57
C LYS A 50 13.96 -3.63 -20.29
N THR A 51 13.14 -4.64 -20.02
CA THR A 51 11.82 -4.81 -20.66
C THR A 51 10.71 -4.09 -19.89
N LEU A 52 10.98 -3.68 -18.65
CA LEU A 52 10.00 -3.01 -17.81
C LEU A 52 9.70 -1.60 -18.34
N PRO A 53 8.41 -1.25 -18.51
CA PRO A 53 8.03 0.11 -18.86
C PRO A 53 8.23 1.06 -17.66
N GLY A 54 8.39 2.35 -17.91
CA GLY A 54 8.53 3.35 -16.85
C GLY A 54 9.97 3.49 -16.37
N ARG A 55 10.18 3.58 -15.06
CA ARG A 55 11.47 3.96 -14.49
C ARG A 55 12.06 2.88 -13.60
N VAL A 56 13.20 2.36 -14.02
CA VAL A 56 14.05 1.45 -13.25
C VAL A 56 15.26 2.20 -12.72
N ARG A 57 15.66 1.91 -11.49
CA ARG A 57 16.90 2.36 -10.87
C ARG A 57 17.59 1.18 -10.20
N VAL A 58 18.87 1.01 -10.48
CA VAL A 58 19.72 -0.03 -9.90
C VAL A 58 20.86 0.66 -9.17
N HIS A 59 21.24 0.12 -8.02
CA HIS A 59 22.44 0.51 -7.30
C HIS A 59 23.34 -0.70 -7.13
N TYR A 60 24.57 -0.54 -7.61
CA TYR A 60 25.60 -1.55 -7.52
C TYR A 60 26.34 -1.42 -6.19
N CYS A 61 26.78 -2.54 -5.64
CA CYS A 61 27.63 -2.53 -4.45
C CYS A 61 29.12 -2.57 -4.82
N ASP A 62 29.97 -2.25 -3.85
CA ASP A 62 31.41 -2.49 -3.95
C ASP A 62 31.72 -4.00 -3.89
N ASP A 63 32.87 -4.40 -4.44
CA ASP A 63 33.28 -5.81 -4.65
C ASP A 63 33.32 -6.71 -3.38
N ASN A 64 33.20 -6.12 -2.18
CA ASN A 64 33.33 -6.83 -0.90
C ASN A 64 32.00 -7.29 -0.28
N GLU A 65 30.86 -6.97 -0.89
CA GLU A 65 29.54 -7.34 -0.37
C GLU A 65 29.08 -8.73 -0.85
N THR A 66 28.29 -9.44 -0.04
CA THR A 66 27.84 -10.83 -0.32
C THR A 66 26.50 -10.92 -1.07
N TYR A 67 26.03 -9.81 -1.63
CA TYR A 67 24.74 -9.69 -2.30
C TYR A 67 24.58 -10.65 -3.49
N GLN A 68 23.47 -11.40 -3.52
CA GLN A 68 23.28 -12.48 -4.50
C GLN A 68 22.70 -12.03 -5.86
N MET A 69 22.12 -10.84 -5.95
CA MET A 69 21.52 -10.31 -7.17
C MET A 69 22.58 -9.62 -8.03
N PHE A 70 22.55 -9.86 -9.34
CA PHE A 70 23.46 -9.25 -10.31
C PHE A 70 22.69 -8.44 -11.35
N CYS A 71 23.34 -7.45 -11.95
CA CYS A 71 22.82 -6.73 -13.11
C CYS A 71 24.01 -6.31 -13.97
N GLN A 72 24.04 -6.74 -15.23
CA GLN A 72 25.17 -6.53 -16.14
C GLN A 72 26.51 -7.00 -15.54
N GLY A 73 26.51 -8.18 -14.91
CA GLY A 73 27.69 -8.76 -14.25
C GLY A 73 28.14 -8.10 -12.96
N HIS A 74 27.46 -7.05 -12.49
CA HIS A 74 27.78 -6.35 -11.24
C HIS A 74 26.77 -6.70 -10.15
N ARG A 75 27.24 -6.87 -8.91
CA ARG A 75 26.36 -7.12 -7.76
C ARG A 75 25.48 -5.91 -7.47
N VAL A 76 24.23 -6.18 -7.10
CA VAL A 76 23.20 -5.16 -6.87
C VAL A 76 22.88 -5.08 -5.38
N GLU A 77 23.03 -3.90 -4.78
CA GLU A 77 22.57 -3.64 -3.42
C GLU A 77 21.05 -3.43 -3.39
N TRP A 78 20.52 -2.66 -4.34
CA TRP A 78 19.08 -2.47 -4.47
C TRP A 78 18.65 -2.17 -5.90
N VAL A 79 17.40 -2.53 -6.20
CA VAL A 79 16.69 -2.15 -7.41
C VAL A 79 15.33 -1.56 -7.05
N SER A 80 14.92 -0.54 -7.78
CA SER A 80 13.60 0.08 -7.68
C SER A 80 13.01 0.22 -9.06
N TRP A 81 11.76 -0.19 -9.21
CA TRP A 81 10.97 0.03 -10.41
C TRP A 81 9.66 0.71 -10.05
N VAL A 82 9.27 1.69 -10.85
CA VAL A 82 7.96 2.36 -10.77
C VAL A 82 7.26 2.23 -12.11
N SER A 83 6.04 1.70 -12.08
CA SER A 83 5.18 1.60 -13.25
C SER A 83 4.75 2.99 -13.75
N PRO A 84 4.72 3.24 -15.07
CA PRO A 84 4.26 4.52 -15.60
C PRO A 84 2.78 4.75 -15.35
N ILE A 85 1.96 3.68 -15.33
CA ILE A 85 0.51 3.77 -15.05
C ILE A 85 0.30 4.34 -13.64
N SER A 86 1.04 3.82 -12.67
CA SER A 86 0.95 4.30 -11.29
C SER A 86 1.32 5.78 -11.14
N ALA A 87 2.34 6.26 -11.88
CA ALA A 87 2.66 7.69 -11.91
C ALA A 87 1.53 8.52 -12.55
N GLN A 88 0.95 8.05 -13.66
CA GLN A 88 -0.17 8.72 -14.35
C GLN A 88 -1.40 8.82 -13.44
N LEU A 89 -1.78 7.74 -12.76
CA LEU A 89 -2.90 7.73 -11.82
C LEU A 89 -2.73 8.76 -10.71
N LEU A 90 -1.52 8.88 -10.16
CA LEU A 90 -1.22 9.85 -9.11
C LEU A 90 -1.30 11.30 -9.59
N MET A 91 -0.90 11.56 -10.84
CA MET A 91 -0.94 12.90 -11.43
C MET A 91 -2.34 13.28 -11.94
N ASN A 92 -3.23 12.32 -12.14
CA ASN A 92 -4.55 12.58 -12.71
C ASN A 92 -5.53 13.13 -11.65
N PRO A 93 -5.98 14.39 -11.77
CA PRO A 93 -6.89 15.00 -10.80
C PRO A 93 -8.30 14.38 -10.80
N ASN A 94 -8.68 13.69 -11.88
CA ASN A 94 -9.97 12.99 -11.97
C ASN A 94 -9.91 11.60 -11.31
N CYS A 95 -8.71 11.12 -10.98
CA CYS A 95 -8.52 9.85 -10.30
C CYS A 95 -8.56 10.06 -8.78
N LYS A 96 -9.66 9.66 -8.15
CA LYS A 96 -9.80 9.72 -6.69
C LYS A 96 -9.05 8.56 -6.04
N ILE A 97 -7.78 8.79 -5.74
CA ILE A 97 -6.98 7.91 -4.89
C ILE A 97 -7.45 8.05 -3.44
N GLN A 98 -7.74 6.93 -2.79
CA GLN A 98 -8.24 6.92 -1.42
C GLN A 98 -7.09 6.92 -0.40
N LEU A 99 -6.04 6.16 -0.68
CA LEU A 99 -4.83 6.08 0.13
C LEU A 99 -3.70 5.39 -0.64
N ILE A 100 -2.47 5.48 -0.12
CA ILE A 100 -1.33 4.64 -0.50
C ILE A 100 -1.07 3.64 0.63
N GLU A 101 -1.09 2.35 0.33
CA GLU A 101 -0.74 1.29 1.27
C GLU A 101 0.74 0.93 1.16
N VAL A 102 1.43 0.84 2.29
CA VAL A 102 2.85 0.48 2.43
C VAL A 102 3.04 -0.77 3.30
N ASP A 103 2.03 -1.65 3.28
CA ASP A 103 1.88 -2.85 4.13
C ASP A 103 2.09 -4.15 3.33
N ALA A 104 3.16 -4.16 2.53
CA ALA A 104 3.49 -5.22 1.58
C ALA A 104 5.02 -5.36 1.48
N THR A 105 5.62 -5.71 2.63
CA THR A 105 7.05 -6.00 2.73
C THR A 105 7.28 -7.49 2.95
N PHE A 106 8.19 -8.08 2.16
CA PHE A 106 8.45 -9.51 2.17
C PHE A 106 9.96 -9.79 2.22
N PRO A 107 10.43 -10.68 3.11
CA PRO A 107 11.82 -11.12 3.07
C PRO A 107 12.06 -11.99 1.82
N ILE A 108 13.21 -11.79 1.18
CA ILE A 108 13.66 -12.53 -0.01
C ILE A 108 15.16 -12.79 0.11
N VAL A 109 15.55 -14.00 0.51
CA VAL A 109 16.97 -14.38 0.65
C VAL A 109 17.72 -13.35 1.52
N ASP A 110 18.61 -12.55 0.93
CA ASP A 110 19.42 -11.48 1.50
C ASP A 110 18.82 -10.07 1.33
N TYR A 111 17.59 -9.98 0.83
CA TYR A 111 16.85 -8.76 0.56
C TYR A 111 15.49 -8.73 1.26
N ILE A 112 14.85 -7.58 1.16
CA ILE A 112 13.43 -7.33 1.37
C ILE A 112 12.84 -6.73 0.10
N LEU A 113 11.66 -7.20 -0.25
CA LEU A 113 10.81 -6.64 -1.29
C LEU A 113 9.76 -5.75 -0.64
N ILE A 114 9.62 -4.52 -1.11
CA ILE A 114 8.54 -3.59 -0.75
C ILE A 114 7.72 -3.31 -2.01
N VAL A 115 6.40 -3.46 -1.90
CA VAL A 115 5.46 -3.21 -3.01
C VAL A 115 4.38 -2.23 -2.56
N PRO A 116 4.63 -0.91 -2.60
CA PRO A 116 3.62 0.08 -2.27
C PRO A 116 2.43 -0.01 -3.24
N GLN A 117 1.22 0.25 -2.75
CA GLN A 117 0.00 0.11 -3.53
C GLN A 117 -0.85 1.39 -3.48
N ILE A 118 -1.34 1.82 -4.63
CA ILE A 118 -2.44 2.79 -4.69
C ILE A 118 -3.74 2.05 -4.37
N VAL A 119 -4.57 2.61 -3.51
CA VAL A 119 -5.89 2.04 -3.21
C VAL A 119 -6.98 2.93 -3.80
N ILE A 120 -7.76 2.32 -4.70
CA ILE A 120 -8.93 2.92 -5.34
C ILE A 120 -10.08 1.94 -5.24
N TYR A 121 -11.21 2.39 -4.71
CA TYR A 121 -12.45 1.64 -4.54
C TYR A 121 -12.24 0.21 -4.01
N ASN A 122 -11.54 0.12 -2.87
CA ASN A 122 -11.20 -1.13 -2.19
C ASN A 122 -10.38 -2.10 -3.06
N THR A 123 -9.60 -1.56 -3.99
CA THR A 123 -8.72 -2.31 -4.90
C THR A 123 -7.31 -1.78 -4.77
N GLY A 124 -6.39 -2.64 -4.32
CA GLY A 124 -4.96 -2.37 -4.30
C GLY A 124 -4.35 -2.55 -5.69
N ILE A 125 -3.63 -1.53 -6.13
CA ILE A 125 -2.92 -1.44 -7.40
C ILE A 125 -1.43 -1.25 -7.05
N PRO A 126 -0.60 -2.29 -7.21
CA PRO A 126 0.83 -2.18 -6.96
C PRO A 126 1.47 -1.11 -7.83
N MET A 127 2.36 -0.30 -7.24
CA MET A 127 2.99 0.84 -7.92
C MET A 127 4.27 0.49 -8.68
N GLY A 128 4.72 -0.75 -8.52
CA GLY A 128 6.08 -1.19 -8.81
C GLY A 128 6.69 -1.84 -7.56
N PHE A 129 8.00 -1.91 -7.48
CA PHE A 129 8.67 -2.53 -6.34
C PHE A 129 10.00 -1.85 -5.97
N TYR A 130 10.44 -2.14 -4.75
CA TYR A 130 11.80 -1.95 -4.29
C TYR A 130 12.31 -3.28 -3.76
N VAL A 131 13.51 -3.71 -4.17
CA VAL A 131 14.24 -4.85 -3.60
C VAL A 131 15.56 -4.31 -3.07
N GLY A 132 15.85 -4.52 -1.79
CA GLY A 132 17.07 -4.01 -1.14
C GLY A 132 17.36 -4.71 0.18
N PRO A 133 18.38 -4.32 0.95
CA PRO A 133 18.89 -5.16 2.05
C PRO A 133 18.07 -5.08 3.35
N SER A 134 17.29 -4.02 3.57
CA SER A 134 16.53 -3.86 4.82
C SER A 134 15.34 -2.92 4.68
N GLU A 135 14.28 -3.23 5.43
CA GLU A 135 13.08 -2.39 5.53
C GLU A 135 13.36 -1.22 6.47
N ASN A 136 13.69 -0.07 5.90
CA ASN A 136 14.01 1.12 6.67
C ASN A 136 13.48 2.38 5.96
N ALA A 137 13.59 3.54 6.61
CA ALA A 137 13.09 4.79 6.05
C ALA A 137 13.74 5.16 4.70
N GLU A 138 14.99 4.77 4.49
CA GLU A 138 15.71 5.02 3.23
C GLU A 138 15.15 4.18 2.08
N ALA A 139 14.76 2.92 2.32
CA ALA A 139 14.11 2.09 1.32
C ALA A 139 12.85 2.76 0.74
N TYR A 140 11.98 3.29 1.61
CA TYR A 140 10.81 4.07 1.18
C TYR A 140 11.22 5.36 0.47
N LYS A 141 12.18 6.13 0.99
CA LYS A 141 12.67 7.36 0.33
C LYS A 141 13.18 7.08 -1.08
N LEU A 142 13.91 5.98 -1.28
CA LEU A 142 14.44 5.59 -2.59
C LEU A 142 13.31 5.26 -3.56
N PHE A 143 12.31 4.48 -3.14
CA PHE A 143 11.14 4.18 -3.96
C PHE A 143 10.37 5.46 -4.34
N PHE A 144 10.04 6.31 -3.36
CA PHE A 144 9.30 7.55 -3.62
C PHE A 144 10.13 8.59 -4.39
N ALA A 145 11.46 8.58 -4.29
CA ALA A 145 12.31 9.38 -5.16
C ALA A 145 12.28 8.88 -6.62
N SER A 146 12.11 7.58 -6.86
CA SER A 146 11.87 7.04 -8.21
C SER A 146 10.55 7.57 -8.78
N LEU A 147 9.51 7.60 -7.94
CA LEU A 147 8.20 8.13 -8.28
C LEU A 147 8.22 9.64 -8.57
N GLU A 148 8.94 10.41 -7.73
CA GLU A 148 9.13 11.85 -7.94
C GLU A 148 9.79 12.15 -9.30
N LYS A 149 10.81 11.36 -9.65
CA LYS A 149 11.46 11.47 -10.96
C LYS A 149 10.51 11.15 -12.12
N SER A 150 9.50 10.32 -11.91
CA SER A 150 8.46 10.00 -12.90
C SER A 150 7.40 11.11 -13.07
N GLY A 151 7.58 12.27 -12.43
CA GLY A 151 6.75 13.46 -12.60
C GLY A 151 5.75 13.71 -11.47
N VAL A 152 5.59 12.77 -10.54
CA VAL A 152 4.70 12.92 -9.39
C VAL A 152 5.34 13.90 -8.39
N THR A 153 4.67 15.00 -8.06
CA THR A 153 5.23 15.95 -7.11
C THR A 153 5.12 15.44 -5.66
N ILE A 154 6.02 15.91 -4.78
CA ILE A 154 5.93 15.57 -3.35
C ILE A 154 4.68 16.17 -2.71
N GLU A 155 4.22 17.33 -3.19
CA GLU A 155 2.96 17.96 -2.79
C GLU A 155 1.78 17.01 -3.05
N ARG A 156 1.74 16.40 -4.25
CA ARG A 156 0.70 15.43 -4.59
C ARG A 156 0.73 14.20 -3.70
N ILE A 157 1.93 13.72 -3.34
CA ILE A 157 2.08 12.57 -2.44
C ILE A 157 1.62 12.92 -1.01
N ARG A 158 1.88 14.14 -0.53
CA ARG A 158 1.47 14.62 0.80
C ARG A 158 -0.04 14.75 0.97
N GLU A 159 -0.77 15.02 -0.12
CA GLU A 159 -2.23 15.05 -0.12
C GLU A 159 -2.87 13.67 0.07
N ILE A 160 -2.14 12.59 -0.22
CA ILE A 160 -2.69 11.24 -0.18
C ILE A 160 -2.32 10.60 1.15
N PRO A 161 -3.31 10.14 1.93
CA PRO A 161 -3.03 9.48 3.20
C PRO A 161 -2.36 8.13 2.97
N PHE A 162 -1.42 7.79 3.84
CA PHE A 162 -0.73 6.50 3.85
C PHE A 162 -1.39 5.56 4.84
N LEU A 163 -1.56 4.30 4.46
CA LEU A 163 -1.93 3.20 5.35
C LEU A 163 -0.74 2.27 5.50
N GLY A 164 -0.32 2.03 6.73
CA GLY A 164 0.79 1.13 6.99
C GLY A 164 0.74 0.53 8.37
N ASP A 165 1.71 -0.33 8.64
CA ASP A 165 1.91 -0.92 9.95
C ASP A 165 2.44 0.12 10.97
N LEU A 166 2.89 -0.39 12.14
CA LEU A 166 3.51 0.43 13.18
C LEU A 166 5.05 0.38 13.14
N GLY A 167 5.65 0.00 12.02
CA GLY A 167 7.08 -0.09 11.80
C GLY A 167 7.81 1.25 11.94
N THR A 168 9.06 1.19 12.41
CA THR A 168 9.89 2.38 12.64
C THR A 168 10.35 3.04 11.34
N GLY A 169 10.60 2.24 10.29
CA GLY A 169 10.96 2.71 8.95
C GLY A 169 9.91 3.62 8.35
N ILE A 170 8.65 3.13 8.27
CA ILE A 170 7.51 3.90 7.74
C ILE A 170 7.25 5.14 8.58
N LYS A 171 7.27 5.03 9.92
CA LYS A 171 7.08 6.19 10.81
C LYS A 171 8.10 7.29 10.57
N LYS A 172 9.38 6.93 10.39
CA LYS A 172 10.45 7.89 10.12
C LYS A 172 10.30 8.47 8.72
N PHE A 173 10.03 7.66 7.70
CA PHE A 173 9.76 8.14 6.33
C PHE A 173 8.61 9.15 6.30
N ALA A 174 7.46 8.81 6.89
CA ALA A 174 6.30 9.70 6.96
C ALA A 174 6.62 11.01 7.70
N LYS A 175 7.39 10.96 8.78
CA LYS A 175 7.84 12.17 9.48
C LYS A 175 8.77 13.03 8.61
N ASP A 176 9.77 12.42 7.99
CA ASP A 176 10.78 13.12 7.18
C ASP A 176 10.18 13.79 5.93
N LYS A 177 9.06 13.25 5.41
CA LYS A 177 8.35 13.77 4.22
C LYS A 177 7.04 14.49 4.56
N GLU A 178 6.71 14.64 5.85
CA GLU A 178 5.50 15.29 6.35
C GLU A 178 4.19 14.67 5.80
N LEU A 179 4.15 13.33 5.74
CA LEU A 179 3.02 12.57 5.21
C LEU A 179 1.96 12.31 6.28
N ILE A 180 0.69 12.34 5.85
CA ILE A 180 -0.42 11.82 6.65
C ILE A 180 -0.31 10.30 6.69
N ILE A 181 -0.23 9.72 7.89
CA ILE A 181 -0.15 8.26 8.04
C ILE A 181 -1.17 7.74 9.06
N TRP A 182 -2.03 6.85 8.57
CA TRP A 182 -2.96 6.06 9.37
C TRP A 182 -2.35 4.70 9.69
N ALA A 183 -2.73 4.17 10.85
CA ALA A 183 -2.41 2.80 11.20
C ALA A 183 -3.40 1.83 10.55
N CYS A 184 -2.85 0.75 10.00
CA CYS A 184 -3.58 -0.44 9.61
C CYS A 184 -4.34 -0.99 10.83
N ILE A 185 -5.68 -0.96 10.80
CA ILE A 185 -6.51 -1.39 11.94
C ILE A 185 -6.30 -2.87 12.24
N ARG A 186 -6.12 -3.71 11.22
CA ARG A 186 -5.77 -5.13 11.40
C ARG A 186 -4.52 -5.28 12.26
N HIS A 187 -3.47 -4.50 11.98
CA HIS A 187 -2.25 -4.50 12.78
C HIS A 187 -2.48 -4.03 14.21
N VAL A 188 -3.39 -3.07 14.44
CA VAL A 188 -3.77 -2.68 15.81
C VAL A 188 -4.48 -3.84 16.51
N LEU A 189 -5.44 -4.48 15.85
CA LEU A 189 -6.22 -5.60 16.41
C LEU A 189 -5.35 -6.81 16.72
N ASN A 190 -4.32 -7.09 15.92
CA ASN A 190 -3.37 -8.17 16.19
C ASN A 190 -2.50 -7.92 17.44
N LEU A 191 -2.47 -6.68 17.97
CA LEU A 191 -1.83 -6.33 19.24
C LEU A 191 -2.79 -6.39 20.44
N LEU A 192 -4.05 -6.72 20.19
CA LEU A 192 -5.08 -6.88 21.20
C LEU A 192 -5.17 -8.35 21.60
N SER A 193 -5.42 -8.60 22.88
CA SER A 193 -5.58 -9.94 23.43
C SER A 193 -7.05 -10.33 23.42
N GLU A 194 -7.35 -11.52 22.88
CA GLU A 194 -8.70 -12.07 22.91
C GLU A 194 -9.21 -12.19 24.36
N GLY A 195 -10.46 -11.78 24.59
CA GLY A 195 -11.11 -11.84 25.91
C GLY A 195 -10.78 -10.69 26.88
N SER A 196 -9.88 -9.77 26.52
CA SER A 196 -9.61 -8.57 27.32
C SER A 196 -10.71 -7.52 27.12
N MET A 197 -11.40 -7.13 28.20
CA MET A 197 -12.44 -6.09 28.15
C MET A 197 -11.91 -4.74 27.66
N VAL A 198 -10.71 -4.35 28.12
CA VAL A 198 -10.07 -3.10 27.70
C VAL A 198 -9.75 -3.13 26.21
N ASP A 199 -9.33 -4.29 25.70
CA ASP A 199 -9.05 -4.46 24.29
C ASP A 199 -10.33 -4.44 23.44
N GLY A 200 -11.44 -4.99 23.95
CA GLY A 200 -12.77 -4.83 23.34
C GLY A 200 -13.21 -3.36 23.28
N MET A 201 -12.96 -2.58 24.34
CA MET A 201 -13.21 -1.14 24.35
C MET A 201 -12.34 -0.39 23.34
N ILE A 202 -11.07 -0.79 23.18
CA ILE A 202 -10.17 -0.24 22.16
C ILE A 202 -10.76 -0.52 20.78
N GLU A 203 -11.10 -1.77 20.47
CA GLU A 203 -11.67 -2.17 19.19
C GLU A 203 -12.95 -1.37 18.87
N ASP A 204 -13.88 -1.28 19.81
CA ASP A 204 -15.14 -0.56 19.61
C ASP A 204 -14.92 0.96 19.41
N THR A 205 -13.95 1.56 20.11
CA THR A 205 -13.62 2.98 19.98
C THR A 205 -12.94 3.28 18.64
N ILE A 206 -11.94 2.49 18.22
CA ILE A 206 -11.20 2.78 16.98
C ILE A 206 -12.03 2.50 15.73
N ARG A 207 -13.04 1.63 15.82
CA ARG A 207 -13.96 1.31 14.72
C ARG A 207 -15.16 2.26 14.62
N ALA A 208 -15.32 3.19 15.55
CA ALA A 208 -16.38 4.19 15.50
C ALA A 208 -16.38 4.90 14.14
N ILE A 209 -17.56 4.93 13.51
CA ILE A 209 -17.76 5.47 12.16
C ILE A 209 -18.02 6.97 12.23
N ARG A 210 -18.82 7.40 13.20
CA ARG A 210 -19.14 8.80 13.45
C ARG A 210 -18.26 9.37 14.55
N GLN A 211 -18.00 10.66 14.44
CA GLN A 211 -17.24 11.36 15.47
C GLN A 211 -18.02 11.43 16.80
N GLU A 212 -19.35 11.63 16.76
CA GLU A 212 -20.17 11.69 17.97
C GLU A 212 -20.14 10.36 18.74
N ASP A 213 -20.23 9.23 18.04
CA ASP A 213 -20.12 7.90 18.65
C ASP A 213 -18.75 7.67 19.27
N TYR A 214 -17.68 8.11 18.59
CA TYR A 214 -16.34 8.05 19.14
C TYR A 214 -16.22 8.89 20.41
N GLU A 215 -16.73 10.12 20.42
CA GLU A 215 -16.64 11.03 21.57
C GLU A 215 -17.39 10.48 22.78
N ALA A 216 -18.61 9.96 22.57
CA ALA A 216 -19.39 9.32 23.62
C ALA A 216 -18.64 8.11 24.22
N LYS A 217 -18.10 7.22 23.37
CA LYS A 217 -17.32 6.05 23.81
C LYS A 217 -16.03 6.44 24.52
N ALA A 218 -15.31 7.42 23.99
CA ALA A 218 -14.06 7.90 24.57
C ALA A 218 -14.27 8.45 25.99
N ILE A 219 -15.34 9.22 26.20
CA ILE A 219 -15.70 9.73 27.54
C ILE A 219 -16.07 8.57 28.46
N GLN A 220 -17.03 7.73 28.02
CA GLN A 220 -17.56 6.63 28.83
C GLN A 220 -16.47 5.64 29.25
N TYR A 221 -15.64 5.19 28.30
CA TYR A 221 -14.61 4.19 28.59
C TYR A 221 -13.45 4.79 29.37
N THR A 222 -13.09 6.06 29.18
CA THR A 222 -12.05 6.69 30.03
C THR A 222 -12.48 6.71 31.50
N GLN A 223 -13.73 7.13 31.77
CA GLN A 223 -14.27 7.15 33.13
C GLN A 223 -14.30 5.75 33.75
N LEU A 224 -14.81 4.76 33.02
CA LEU A 224 -14.91 3.39 33.49
C LEU A 224 -13.54 2.75 33.76
N LEU A 225 -12.56 3.02 32.90
CA LEU A 225 -11.19 2.51 33.08
C LEU A 225 -10.50 3.15 34.29
N GLU A 226 -10.75 4.44 34.56
CA GLU A 226 -10.24 5.12 35.76
C GLU A 226 -10.84 4.51 37.03
N GLU A 227 -12.15 4.26 37.05
CA GLU A 227 -12.84 3.58 38.15
C GLU A 227 -12.25 2.19 38.41
N TRP A 228 -12.16 1.35 37.37
CA TRP A 228 -11.59 0.00 37.49
C TRP A 228 -10.13 0.01 37.94
N HIS A 229 -9.37 1.03 37.58
CA HIS A 229 -7.99 1.14 38.06
C HIS A 229 -7.92 1.51 39.53
N ASN A 230 -8.76 2.44 39.98
CA ASN A 230 -8.85 2.84 41.38
C ASN A 230 -9.32 1.68 42.28
N GLU A 231 -10.17 0.81 41.75
CA GLU A 231 -10.62 -0.43 42.43
C GLU A 231 -9.58 -1.56 42.37
N GLY A 232 -8.47 -1.38 41.64
CA GLY A 232 -7.43 -2.40 41.47
C GLY A 232 -7.81 -3.53 40.51
N ALA A 233 -8.91 -3.41 39.76
CA ALA A 233 -9.37 -4.39 38.79
C ALA A 233 -8.51 -4.42 37.51
N ILE A 234 -7.89 -3.29 37.14
CA ILE A 234 -6.96 -3.20 36.01
C ILE A 234 -5.65 -2.48 36.37
N SER A 235 -4.60 -2.78 35.62
CA SER A 235 -3.30 -2.12 35.75
C SER A 235 -3.27 -0.76 35.06
N SER A 236 -2.36 0.12 35.48
CA SER A 236 -2.10 1.39 34.78
C SER A 236 -1.67 1.19 33.32
N ASN A 237 -1.04 0.05 33.00
CA ASN A 237 -0.67 -0.30 31.62
C ASN A 237 -1.90 -0.47 30.72
N ALA A 238 -3.02 -0.95 31.26
CA ALA A 238 -4.26 -1.10 30.51
C ALA A 238 -4.83 0.28 30.11
N ILE A 239 -4.86 1.24 31.04
CA ILE A 239 -5.22 2.63 30.75
C ILE A 239 -4.28 3.24 29.73
N GLN A 240 -2.97 3.08 29.91
CA GLN A 240 -1.98 3.60 28.96
C GLN A 240 -2.16 3.03 27.55
N LYS A 241 -2.52 1.74 27.44
CA LYS A 241 -2.85 1.08 26.17
C LYS A 241 -4.07 1.74 25.53
N TYR A 242 -5.16 1.93 26.27
CA TYR A 242 -6.35 2.61 25.78
C TYR A 242 -6.02 4.04 25.30
N ASN A 243 -5.37 4.84 26.15
CA ASN A 243 -5.01 6.22 25.83
C ASN A 243 -4.09 6.32 24.59
N LYS A 244 -3.16 5.38 24.42
CA LYS A 244 -2.28 5.33 23.25
C LYS A 244 -3.06 5.20 21.93
N PHE A 245 -4.03 4.29 21.88
CA PHE A 245 -4.76 3.98 20.64
C PHE A 245 -5.97 4.90 20.44
N CYS A 246 -6.71 5.20 21.49
CA CYS A 246 -8.00 5.86 21.40
C CYS A 246 -7.92 7.37 21.59
N ILE A 247 -6.97 7.89 22.37
CA ILE A 247 -6.95 9.31 22.79
C ILE A 247 -5.78 10.08 22.16
N ASN A 248 -4.54 9.72 22.53
CA ASN A 248 -3.32 10.50 22.22
C ASN A 248 -3.06 10.66 20.73
N LYS A 249 -3.48 9.69 19.91
CA LYS A 249 -3.25 9.67 18.45
C LYS A 249 -4.51 9.25 17.70
N LYS A 250 -5.68 9.75 18.14
CA LYS A 250 -6.99 9.41 17.56
C LYS A 250 -7.04 9.52 16.03
N GLY A 251 -6.46 10.57 15.45
CA GLY A 251 -6.39 10.77 13.98
C GLY A 251 -5.54 9.72 13.24
N LYS A 252 -4.69 8.97 13.93
CA LYS A 252 -3.92 7.86 13.35
C LYS A 252 -4.67 6.54 13.41
N PHE A 253 -5.46 6.31 14.44
CA PHE A 253 -6.01 4.99 14.76
C PHE A 253 -7.50 4.87 14.46
N CYS A 254 -8.31 5.86 14.82
CA CYS A 254 -9.76 5.79 14.73
C CYS A 254 -10.26 6.08 13.31
N LEU A 255 -11.28 5.34 12.86
CA LEU A 255 -11.84 5.46 11.51
C LEU A 255 -12.54 6.80 11.26
N CYS A 256 -13.30 7.29 12.24
CA CYS A 256 -14.09 8.53 12.11
C CYS A 256 -13.28 9.80 11.84
N PHE A 257 -11.96 9.80 12.08
CA PHE A 257 -11.07 10.92 11.76
C PHE A 257 -10.34 10.76 10.42
N ARG A 258 -10.65 9.71 9.65
CA ARG A 258 -10.06 9.47 8.32
C ARG A 258 -10.99 10.02 7.25
N GLU A 259 -10.41 10.50 6.17
CA GLU A 259 -11.16 10.95 4.99
C GLU A 259 -11.86 9.78 4.28
N CYS A 260 -11.40 8.55 4.50
CA CYS A 260 -12.07 7.34 4.04
C CYS A 260 -12.11 6.28 5.15
N LEU A 261 -13.25 5.58 5.23
CA LEU A 261 -13.54 4.48 6.16
C LEU A 261 -12.97 3.15 5.63
N ILE A 262 -11.72 3.17 5.20
CA ILE A 262 -11.01 2.00 4.70
C ILE A 262 -10.18 1.42 5.83
N GLY A 263 -10.45 0.15 6.11
CA GLY A 263 -9.59 -0.71 6.89
C GLY A 263 -8.86 -1.70 5.99
N PRO A 264 -7.89 -2.44 6.52
CA PRO A 264 -7.07 -3.38 5.78
C PRO A 264 -7.75 -4.74 5.80
N SER A 265 -8.18 -5.20 4.64
CA SER A 265 -8.41 -6.63 4.41
C SER A 265 -8.23 -6.96 2.94
N ASN A 266 -9.06 -6.39 2.05
CA ASN A 266 -9.16 -6.94 0.71
C ASN A 266 -8.02 -6.51 -0.24
N HIS A 267 -7.47 -5.31 -0.08
CA HIS A 267 -6.44 -4.79 -0.98
C HIS A 267 -5.07 -5.42 -0.67
N ALA A 268 -4.59 -5.33 0.57
CA ALA A 268 -3.39 -6.04 1.03
C ALA A 268 -3.48 -7.56 0.88
N GLU A 269 -4.47 -8.23 1.48
CA GLU A 269 -4.48 -9.71 1.56
C GLU A 269 -4.50 -10.35 0.18
N SER A 270 -5.18 -9.72 -0.80
CA SER A 270 -5.19 -10.20 -2.17
C SER A 270 -3.81 -10.21 -2.82
N PHE A 271 -2.96 -9.23 -2.49
CA PHE A 271 -1.58 -9.20 -2.96
C PHE A 271 -0.71 -10.21 -2.23
N HIS A 272 -0.79 -10.25 -0.90
CA HIS A 272 -0.04 -11.19 -0.06
C HIS A 272 -0.24 -12.64 -0.54
N LEU A 273 -1.48 -13.04 -0.83
CA LEU A 273 -1.80 -14.37 -1.35
C LEU A 273 -1.16 -14.63 -2.73
N GLN A 274 -1.16 -13.63 -3.62
CA GLN A 274 -0.59 -13.79 -4.96
C GLN A 274 0.93 -13.84 -4.92
N TYR A 275 1.54 -13.03 -4.05
CA TYR A 275 2.96 -13.06 -3.81
C TYR A 275 3.41 -14.39 -3.19
N GLN A 276 2.65 -14.95 -2.23
CA GLN A 276 2.91 -16.30 -1.71
C GLN A 276 2.92 -17.36 -2.82
N LYS A 277 1.98 -17.30 -3.77
CA LYS A 277 1.98 -18.19 -4.95
C LYS A 277 3.18 -18.00 -5.88
N ILE A 278 3.71 -16.78 -5.97
CA ILE A 278 4.97 -16.54 -6.68
C ILE A 278 6.10 -17.23 -5.93
N LEU A 279 6.16 -17.08 -4.61
CA LEU A 279 7.18 -17.70 -3.75
C LEU A 279 7.15 -19.23 -3.79
N GLU A 280 5.97 -19.86 -3.86
CA GLU A 280 5.80 -21.31 -3.98
C GLU A 280 6.48 -21.90 -5.23
N LYS A 281 6.79 -21.08 -6.25
CA LYS A 281 7.48 -21.54 -7.45
C LYS A 281 8.99 -21.73 -7.26
N PHE A 282 9.57 -21.20 -6.19
CA PHE A 282 11.01 -21.36 -5.92
C PHE A 282 11.25 -22.62 -5.08
N SER A 283 12.10 -23.51 -5.57
CA SER A 283 12.50 -24.71 -4.84
C SER A 283 13.38 -24.37 -3.63
N ALA A 284 13.29 -25.18 -2.57
CA ALA A 284 14.16 -25.05 -1.40
C ALA A 284 15.65 -25.09 -1.82
N GLY A 285 16.32 -23.94 -1.71
CA GLY A 285 17.76 -23.80 -1.96
C GLY A 285 18.17 -23.15 -3.30
N LYS A 286 17.23 -22.80 -4.19
CA LYS A 286 17.54 -22.02 -5.41
C LYS A 286 16.50 -20.92 -5.62
N PHE A 287 16.86 -19.70 -5.24
CA PHE A 287 16.06 -18.51 -5.54
C PHE A 287 16.55 -17.89 -6.84
N ASP A 288 15.63 -17.69 -7.78
CA ASP A 288 15.91 -17.11 -9.09
C ASP A 288 15.37 -15.67 -9.10
N PHE A 289 16.27 -14.70 -9.00
CA PHE A 289 15.91 -13.28 -9.00
C PHE A 289 15.30 -12.85 -10.32
N LYS A 290 15.74 -13.42 -11.45
CA LYS A 290 15.22 -13.10 -12.77
C LYS A 290 13.76 -13.52 -12.87
N LEU A 291 13.46 -14.79 -12.55
CA LEU A 291 12.10 -15.31 -12.53
C LEU A 291 11.21 -14.56 -11.53
N MET A 292 11.72 -14.20 -10.36
CA MET A 292 10.97 -13.40 -9.39
C MET A 292 10.61 -12.03 -9.95
N ILE A 293 11.58 -11.28 -10.48
CA ILE A 293 11.32 -9.96 -11.07
C ILE A 293 10.29 -10.08 -12.18
N HIS A 294 10.46 -11.06 -13.08
CA HIS A 294 9.54 -11.33 -14.18
C HIS A 294 8.10 -11.58 -13.71
N LEU A 295 7.91 -12.56 -12.81
CA LEU A 295 6.58 -12.92 -12.31
C LEU A 295 5.92 -11.78 -11.54
N LEU A 296 6.71 -11.03 -10.78
CA LEU A 296 6.22 -9.88 -10.02
C LEU A 296 5.82 -8.74 -10.96
N SER A 297 6.66 -8.37 -11.92
CA SER A 297 6.34 -7.30 -12.88
C SER A 297 5.13 -7.66 -13.73
N ASP A 298 5.05 -8.91 -14.20
CA ASP A 298 3.91 -9.38 -14.99
C ASP A 298 2.62 -9.32 -14.18
N TYR A 299 2.65 -9.75 -12.91
CA TYR A 299 1.51 -9.61 -12.02
C TYR A 299 1.11 -8.14 -11.86
N ILE A 300 2.06 -7.24 -11.60
CA ILE A 300 1.80 -5.81 -11.39
C ILE A 300 1.16 -5.20 -12.65
N MET A 301 1.76 -5.41 -13.82
CA MET A 301 1.23 -4.88 -15.09
C MET A 301 -0.14 -5.46 -15.43
N GLN A 302 -0.37 -6.76 -15.19
CA GLN A 302 -1.68 -7.37 -15.40
C GLN A 302 -2.72 -6.81 -14.42
N ARG A 303 -2.33 -6.61 -13.17
CA ARG A 303 -3.19 -6.03 -12.12
C ARG A 303 -3.61 -4.61 -12.49
N GLU A 304 -2.69 -3.79 -12.99
CA GLU A 304 -2.96 -2.45 -13.50
C GLU A 304 -3.94 -2.47 -14.69
N LYS A 305 -3.79 -3.42 -15.62
CA LYS A 305 -4.71 -3.57 -16.77
C LYS A 305 -6.12 -3.97 -16.35
N ASP A 306 -6.24 -4.81 -15.32
CA ASP A 306 -7.51 -5.41 -14.89
C ASP A 306 -8.28 -4.55 -13.87
N VAL A 307 -7.78 -3.38 -13.46
CA VAL A 307 -8.41 -2.57 -12.40
C VAL A 307 -9.91 -2.35 -12.62
N PRO A 308 -10.41 -1.91 -13.80
CA PRO A 308 -11.85 -1.76 -14.03
C PRO A 308 -12.65 -3.02 -13.77
N LYS A 309 -12.14 -4.17 -14.24
CA LYS A 309 -12.77 -5.47 -14.06
C LYS A 309 -12.78 -5.88 -12.59
N ILE A 310 -11.69 -5.64 -11.87
CA ILE A 310 -11.56 -5.97 -10.45
C ILE A 310 -12.49 -5.12 -9.60
N VAL A 311 -12.54 -3.80 -9.83
CA VAL A 311 -13.46 -2.89 -9.13
C VAL A 311 -14.90 -3.35 -9.35
N ASN A 312 -15.31 -3.61 -10.60
CA ASN A 312 -16.64 -4.13 -10.90
C ASN A 312 -16.93 -5.47 -10.20
N THR A 313 -15.94 -6.37 -10.16
CA THR A 313 -16.06 -7.66 -9.48
C THR A 313 -16.25 -7.49 -7.97
N ASN A 314 -15.51 -6.57 -7.35
CA ASN A 314 -15.60 -6.27 -5.93
C ASN A 314 -16.97 -5.67 -5.56
N VAL A 315 -17.49 -4.74 -6.36
CA VAL A 315 -18.85 -4.18 -6.21
C VAL A 315 -19.92 -5.27 -6.39
N SER A 316 -19.79 -6.12 -7.41
CA SER A 316 -20.67 -7.28 -7.65
C SER A 316 -20.75 -8.21 -6.45
N ARG A 317 -19.58 -8.53 -5.89
CA ARG A 317 -19.45 -9.44 -4.77
C ARG A 317 -20.10 -8.85 -3.53
N GLU A 318 -19.87 -7.56 -3.26
CA GLU A 318 -20.49 -6.89 -2.13
C GLU A 318 -22.02 -6.83 -2.25
N LEU A 319 -22.54 -6.48 -3.44
CA LEU A 319 -23.99 -6.50 -3.67
C LEU A 319 -24.58 -7.89 -3.45
N SER A 320 -23.88 -8.94 -3.90
CA SER A 320 -24.30 -10.32 -3.70
C SER A 320 -24.28 -10.72 -2.23
N ASN A 321 -23.27 -10.28 -1.47
CA ASN A 321 -23.19 -10.48 -0.02
C ASN A 321 -24.35 -9.79 0.68
N GLN A 322 -24.64 -8.52 0.37
CA GLN A 322 -25.79 -7.82 0.95
C GLN A 322 -27.09 -8.57 0.72
N LYS A 323 -27.35 -9.05 -0.50
CA LYS A 323 -28.55 -9.87 -0.79
C LYS A 323 -28.60 -11.16 0.03
N LYS A 324 -27.46 -11.85 0.15
CA LYS A 324 -27.36 -13.12 0.90
C LYS A 324 -27.70 -12.92 2.37
N TYR A 325 -27.19 -11.85 2.98
CA TYR A 325 -27.34 -11.58 4.41
C TYR A 325 -28.54 -10.68 4.76
N ALA A 326 -29.23 -10.09 3.77
CA ALA A 326 -30.34 -9.17 3.99
C ALA A 326 -31.41 -9.74 4.93
N LYS A 327 -31.84 -11.01 4.74
CA LYS A 327 -32.86 -11.64 5.61
C LYS A 327 -32.45 -11.70 7.08
N GLN A 328 -31.18 -12.03 7.35
CA GLN A 328 -30.67 -12.10 8.72
C GLN A 328 -30.57 -10.70 9.33
N LEU A 329 -30.11 -9.73 8.54
CA LEU A 329 -29.96 -8.35 8.98
C LEU A 329 -31.31 -7.65 9.19
N LEU A 330 -32.34 -7.99 8.43
CA LEU A 330 -33.71 -7.48 8.62
C LEU A 330 -34.33 -7.94 9.95
N ASN A 331 -33.92 -9.09 10.49
CA ASN A 331 -34.37 -9.53 11.81
C ASN A 331 -33.74 -8.69 12.94
N VAL A 332 -32.50 -8.23 12.75
CA VAL A 332 -31.76 -7.40 13.72
C VAL A 332 -32.11 -5.92 13.57
N HIS A 333 -32.33 -5.47 12.34
CA HIS A 333 -32.65 -4.10 11.96
C HIS A 333 -33.95 -4.07 11.14
N PRO A 334 -35.12 -4.24 11.78
CA PRO A 334 -36.40 -4.37 11.07
C PRO A 334 -36.83 -3.11 10.34
N THR A 335 -36.36 -1.94 10.78
CA THR A 335 -36.67 -0.64 10.17
C THR A 335 -35.40 0.04 9.68
N CYS A 336 -35.53 0.85 8.63
CA CYS A 336 -34.46 1.73 8.20
C CYS A 336 -34.16 2.76 9.31
N GLY A 337 -32.88 3.04 9.54
CA GLY A 337 -32.44 3.92 10.62
C GLY A 337 -30.93 4.13 10.57
N GLN A 338 -30.34 4.47 11.73
CA GLN A 338 -28.94 4.87 11.83
C GLN A 338 -27.96 3.83 11.25
N TRP A 339 -28.20 2.54 11.52
CA TRP A 339 -27.37 1.46 11.00
C TRP A 339 -27.29 1.49 9.45
N CYS A 340 -28.39 1.73 8.74
CA CYS A 340 -28.39 1.81 7.28
C CYS A 340 -27.58 3.00 6.77
N ILE A 341 -27.66 4.14 7.47
CA ILE A 341 -26.90 5.36 7.15
C ILE A 341 -25.40 5.08 7.29
N ASP A 342 -24.99 4.43 8.38
CA ASP A 342 -23.58 4.09 8.63
C ASP A 342 -23.07 3.08 7.60
N GLN A 343 -23.89 2.08 7.24
CA GLN A 343 -23.52 1.14 6.18
C GLN A 343 -23.39 1.81 4.82
N GLU A 344 -24.29 2.72 4.46
CA GLU A 344 -24.15 3.50 3.22
C GLU A 344 -22.84 4.28 3.22
N LEU A 345 -22.51 4.95 4.33
CA LEU A 345 -21.28 5.73 4.47
C LEU A 345 -20.04 4.84 4.30
N ILE A 346 -19.99 3.69 4.97
CA ILE A 346 -18.89 2.72 4.87
C ILE A 346 -18.74 2.24 3.42
N LEU A 347 -19.82 1.82 2.80
CA LEU A 347 -19.79 1.21 1.46
C LEU A 347 -19.47 2.24 0.38
N LYS A 348 -20.05 3.43 0.46
CA LYS A 348 -19.71 4.54 -0.41
C LYS A 348 -18.24 4.94 -0.24
N SER A 349 -17.75 4.98 0.99
CA SER A 349 -16.34 5.26 1.25
C SER A 349 -15.42 4.16 0.71
N LYS A 350 -15.82 2.89 0.75
CA LYS A 350 -14.99 1.77 0.28
C LYS A 350 -15.01 1.62 -1.23
N PHE A 351 -16.18 1.70 -1.85
CA PHE A 351 -16.38 1.32 -3.26
C PHE A 351 -16.72 2.51 -4.18
N GLY A 352 -16.94 3.69 -3.63
CA GLY A 352 -17.29 4.88 -4.41
C GLY A 352 -18.70 4.88 -5.00
N VAL A 353 -19.51 3.86 -4.69
CA VAL A 353 -20.88 3.71 -5.20
C VAL A 353 -21.87 3.70 -4.04
N LYS A 354 -23.08 4.22 -4.29
CA LYS A 354 -24.19 4.11 -3.33
C LYS A 354 -24.86 2.76 -3.52
N PHE A 355 -24.80 1.91 -2.50
CA PHE A 355 -25.56 0.66 -2.46
C PHE A 355 -26.97 0.91 -1.91
N PRO A 356 -27.99 0.15 -2.36
CA PRO A 356 -29.29 0.13 -1.69
C PRO A 356 -29.12 -0.43 -0.27
N CYS A 357 -29.92 0.05 0.68
CA CYS A 357 -29.93 -0.54 2.02
C CYS A 357 -30.62 -1.92 2.02
N ILE A 358 -30.48 -2.67 3.12
CA ILE A 358 -31.08 -4.01 3.25
C ILE A 358 -32.62 -4.01 3.10
N HIS A 359 -33.28 -2.89 3.38
CA HIS A 359 -34.73 -2.70 3.22
C HIS A 359 -35.17 -2.40 1.78
N GLU A 360 -34.25 -1.94 0.93
CA GLU A 360 -34.52 -1.55 -0.46
C GLU A 360 -33.96 -2.56 -1.46
N ILE A 361 -32.98 -3.37 -1.04
CA ILE A 361 -32.29 -4.30 -1.93
C ILE A 361 -33.25 -5.39 -2.43
N LYS A 362 -33.50 -5.40 -3.74
CA LYS A 362 -34.32 -6.40 -4.39
C LYS A 362 -33.47 -7.56 -4.91
N LYS A 363 -34.10 -8.72 -5.10
CA LYS A 363 -33.41 -9.93 -5.61
C LYS A 363 -32.77 -9.68 -6.99
N ASP A 364 -33.41 -8.87 -7.82
CA ASP A 364 -33.04 -8.53 -9.19
C ASP A 364 -32.08 -7.33 -9.33
N THR A 365 -31.70 -6.65 -8.24
CA THR A 365 -30.79 -5.48 -8.34
C THR A 365 -29.45 -5.82 -9.00
N THR A 366 -29.02 -5.10 -10.03
CA THR A 366 -27.76 -5.35 -10.76
C THR A 366 -26.77 -4.19 -10.62
N ILE A 367 -25.48 -4.42 -10.92
CA ILE A 367 -24.48 -3.32 -10.93
C ILE A 367 -24.84 -2.22 -11.92
N SER A 368 -25.49 -2.55 -13.04
CA SER A 368 -25.88 -1.55 -14.04
C SER A 368 -26.87 -0.50 -13.50
N GLN A 369 -27.48 -0.76 -12.35
CA GLN A 369 -28.35 0.18 -11.64
C GLN A 369 -27.59 1.03 -10.60
N LEU A 370 -26.31 0.73 -10.37
CA LEU A 370 -25.43 1.50 -9.50
C LEU A 370 -24.64 2.51 -10.34
N THR A 371 -24.58 3.75 -9.90
CA THR A 371 -23.68 4.75 -10.50
C THR A 371 -22.25 4.38 -10.16
N LEU A 372 -21.51 3.85 -11.14
CA LEU A 372 -20.10 3.52 -10.98
C LEU A 372 -19.25 4.79 -10.80
N PRO A 373 -18.10 4.70 -10.13
CA PRO A 373 -17.27 5.86 -9.88
C PRO A 373 -16.58 6.37 -11.15
N PRO A 374 -16.31 7.69 -11.26
CA PRO A 374 -15.80 8.31 -12.48
C PRO A 374 -14.41 7.82 -12.92
N CYS A 375 -13.57 7.32 -12.00
CA CYS A 375 -12.21 6.90 -12.37
C CYS A 375 -12.16 5.59 -13.15
N ILE A 376 -13.25 4.81 -13.25
CA ILE A 376 -13.27 3.57 -14.04
C ILE A 376 -13.06 3.88 -15.53
N GLY A 377 -13.58 5.00 -16.03
CA GLY A 377 -13.39 5.44 -17.42
C GLY A 377 -11.98 5.97 -17.73
N LEU A 378 -11.21 6.40 -16.71
CA LEU A 378 -9.85 6.89 -16.90
C LEU A 378 -8.88 5.76 -17.29
N PHE A 379 -9.06 4.57 -16.71
CA PHE A 379 -8.30 3.38 -17.08
C PHE A 379 -8.53 2.93 -18.54
N GLU A 380 -9.64 3.34 -19.16
CA GLU A 380 -9.91 3.06 -20.58
C GLU A 380 -9.26 4.10 -21.51
N ILE A 381 -9.16 5.37 -21.08
CA ILE A 381 -8.53 6.47 -21.83
C ILE A 381 -7.00 6.37 -21.76
N GLU A 382 -6.44 6.23 -20.55
CA GLU A 382 -4.98 6.11 -20.33
C GLU A 382 -4.42 4.83 -20.98
N ARG A 383 -5.23 3.77 -21.13
CA ARG A 383 -4.90 2.57 -21.91
C ARG A 383 -4.58 2.88 -23.37
N ASN A 384 -5.32 3.81 -23.98
CA ASN A 384 -5.12 4.20 -25.38
C ASN A 384 -3.95 5.19 -25.53
N GLU A 385 -3.75 6.08 -24.56
CA GLU A 385 -2.65 7.04 -24.58
C GLU A 385 -1.29 6.40 -24.27
N ALA A 386 -1.22 5.49 -23.29
CA ALA A 386 0.00 4.74 -23.00
C ALA A 386 0.41 3.85 -24.17
N GLN A 387 -0.52 3.18 -24.85
CA GLN A 387 -0.21 2.39 -26.06
C GLN A 387 0.29 3.22 -27.24
N ASN A 388 -0.07 4.51 -27.29
CA ASN A 388 0.34 5.42 -28.37
C ASN A 388 1.62 6.20 -28.06
N GLN A 389 2.11 6.21 -26.81
CA GLN A 389 3.42 6.79 -26.43
C GLN A 389 4.59 5.79 -26.52
N PHE A 390 4.30 4.50 -26.77
CA PHE A 390 5.30 3.43 -26.91
C PHE A 390 5.27 2.74 -28.28
N LYS A 391 4.70 3.40 -29.29
CA LYS A 391 5.00 3.17 -30.72
C LYS A 391 5.89 4.30 -31.20
#